data_AF-A0A382AK41-F1
#
_entry.id   AF-A0A382AK41-F1
#
_cell.length_a   1.000
_cell.length_b   1.000
_cell.length_c   1.000
_cell.angle_alpha   90.00
_cell.angle_beta   90.00
_cell.angle_gamma   90.00
#
_symmetry.space_group_name_H-M   'P 1'
#
loop_
_entity.id
_entity.type
_entity.pdbx_description
1 polymer ?
#
loop_
_entity_poly.entity_id
_entity_poly.type
_entity_poly.pdbx_seq_one_letter_code
_entity_poly.pdbx_strand_id
1 'polypeptide(L)'
;MINLLSVASSIFIMVVYDRVIPNAAFPSLYALTGGMVVVLIFDFMLKNMRAWFIDLTGQEIDLQVGEDIYRRVLEAPLDKVAGSVGGLASIIKGFDQVR
;
A
#
# COMPACT_ATOMS: atom_id res chain seq x y z
N MET A 1 3.43 13.89 -3.56
CA MET A 1 3.22 14.57 -2.27
C MET A 1 1.72 14.82 -2.07
N ILE A 2 1.02 13.91 -1.39
CA ILE A 2 -0.44 14.03 -1.11
C ILE A 2 -0.71 14.73 0.23
N ASN A 3 0.32 14.89 1.06
CA ASN A 3 0.16 15.43 2.41
C ASN A 3 -0.27 16.90 2.45
N LEU A 4 -0.14 17.66 1.36
CA LEU A 4 -0.48 19.08 1.33
C LEU A 4 -1.99 19.32 1.51
N LEU A 5 -2.83 18.48 0.89
CA LEU A 5 -4.29 18.55 1.04
C LEU A 5 -4.73 18.11 2.45
N SER A 6 -3.97 17.20 3.07
CA SER A 6 -4.17 16.85 4.49
C SER A 6 -3.83 17.98 5.46
N VAL A 7 -2.96 18.92 5.08
CA VAL A 7 -2.68 20.11 5.91
C VAL A 7 -3.82 21.13 5.79
N ALA A 8 -4.49 21.20 4.62
CA ALA A 8 -5.61 22.10 4.41
C ALA A 8 -6.79 21.79 5.36
N SER A 9 -7.05 20.52 5.70
CA SER A 9 -8.09 20.16 6.68
C SER A 9 -7.78 20.67 8.08
N SER A 10 -6.53 20.52 8.54
CA SER A 10 -6.09 21.04 9.84
C SER A 10 -6.19 22.56 9.91
N ILE A 11 -5.80 23.27 8.85
CA ILE A 11 -5.92 24.74 8.78
C ILE A 11 -7.40 25.16 8.74
N PHE A 12 -8.25 24.44 8.02
CA PHE A 12 -9.69 24.72 7.98
C PHE A 12 -10.30 24.66 9.39
N ILE A 13 -9.98 23.61 10.15
CA ILE A 13 -10.43 23.48 11.55
C ILE A 13 -9.96 24.66 12.38
N MET A 14 -8.68 25.05 12.27
CA MET A 14 -8.12 26.21 12.97
C MET A 14 -8.88 27.51 12.63
N VAL A 15 -9.13 27.80 11.35
CA VAL A 15 -9.84 29.01 10.93
C VAL A 15 -11.29 29.02 11.43
N VAL A 16 -11.96 27.87 11.41
CA VAL A 16 -13.35 27.76 11.89
C VAL A 16 -13.41 28.00 13.39
N TYR A 17 -12.55 27.35 14.18
CA TYR A 17 -12.55 27.50 15.64
C TYR A 17 -12.13 28.90 16.09
N ASP A 18 -11.06 29.45 15.52
CA ASP A 18 -10.53 30.74 15.99
C ASP A 18 -11.33 31.93 15.49
N ARG A 19 -11.92 31.82 14.30
CA ARG A 19 -12.48 32.98 13.59
C ARG A 19 -13.97 32.89 13.34
N VAL A 20 -14.50 31.71 13.04
CA VAL A 20 -15.90 31.58 12.62
C VAL A 20 -16.84 31.38 13.80
N ILE A 21 -16.48 30.51 14.73
CA ILE A 21 -17.26 30.26 15.95
C ILE A 21 -17.35 31.51 16.83
N PRO A 22 -16.26 32.25 17.12
CA PRO A 22 -16.33 33.38 18.07
C PRO A 22 -17.01 34.61 17.47
N ASN A 23 -16.80 34.88 16.17
CA ASN A 23 -17.40 36.02 15.49
C ASN A 23 -18.81 35.75 14.95
N ALA A 24 -19.38 34.56 15.25
CA ALA A 24 -20.68 34.10 14.71
C ALA A 24 -20.81 34.33 13.19
N ALA A 25 -19.72 34.16 12.45
CA ALA A 25 -19.61 34.52 11.04
C ALA A 25 -20.13 33.39 10.13
N PHE A 26 -21.42 33.05 10.26
CA PHE A 26 -22.05 31.98 9.50
C PHE A 26 -21.90 32.11 7.97
N PRO A 27 -21.97 33.30 7.33
CA PRO A 27 -21.74 33.42 5.90
C PRO A 27 -20.34 32.94 5.47
N SER A 28 -19.30 33.25 6.26
CA SER A 28 -17.93 32.80 6.02
C SER A 28 -17.77 31.30 6.26
N LEU A 29 -18.51 30.72 7.22
CA LEU A 29 -18.55 29.27 7.44
C LEU A 29 -18.97 28.54 6.17
N TYR A 30 -20.09 28.95 5.55
CA TYR A 30 -20.62 28.29 4.37
C TYR A 30 -19.67 28.40 3.18
N ALA A 31 -19.05 29.56 2.98
CA ALA A 31 -18.05 29.76 1.93
C ALA A 31 -16.80 28.87 2.12
N LEU A 32 -16.24 28.86 3.34
CA LEU A 32 -15.06 28.04 3.66
C LEU A 32 -15.38 26.53 3.58
N THR A 33 -16.54 26.12 4.09
CA THR A 33 -16.99 24.73 4.03
C THR A 33 -17.18 24.27 2.58
N GLY A 34 -17.77 25.12 1.73
CA GLY A 34 -17.90 24.84 0.30
C GLY A 34 -16.54 24.65 -0.38
N GLY A 35 -15.58 25.52 -0.10
CA GLY A 35 -14.19 25.37 -0.57
C GLY A 35 -13.55 24.08 -0.08
N MET A 36 -13.74 23.73 1.19
CA MET A 36 -13.20 22.51 1.80
C MET A 36 -13.77 21.24 1.15
N VAL A 37 -15.05 21.22 0.80
CA VAL A 37 -15.66 20.10 0.08
C VAL A 37 -14.98 19.87 -1.26
N VAL A 38 -14.69 20.94 -2.03
CA VAL A 38 -13.97 20.83 -3.30
C VAL A 38 -12.56 20.27 -3.08
N VAL A 39 -11.84 20.76 -2.07
CA VAL A 39 -10.51 20.24 -1.70
C VAL A 39 -10.54 18.75 -1.40
N LEU A 40 -11.54 18.27 -0.65
CA LEU A 40 -11.70 16.86 -0.33
C LEU A 40 -11.99 15.99 -1.55
N ILE A 41 -12.83 16.47 -2.48
CA ILE A 41 -13.12 15.77 -3.73
C ILE A 41 -11.83 15.62 -4.56
N PHE A 42 -11.06 16.69 -4.69
CA PHE A 42 -9.78 16.65 -5.40
C PHE A 42 -8.76 15.73 -4.71
N ASP A 43 -8.65 15.78 -3.39
CA ASP A 43 -7.78 14.87 -2.63
C ASP A 43 -8.14 13.41 -2.88
N PHE A 44 -9.44 13.09 -2.84
CA PHE A 44 -9.93 11.76 -3.13
C PHE A 44 -9.59 11.34 -4.57
N MET A 45 -9.86 12.19 -5.56
CA MET A 45 -9.57 11.90 -6.96
C MET A 45 -8.07 11.65 -7.21
N LEU A 46 -7.19 12.48 -6.63
CA LEU A 46 -5.74 12.32 -6.75
C LEU A 46 -5.22 11.05 -6.07
N LYS A 47 -5.78 10.68 -4.91
CA LYS A 47 -5.47 9.41 -4.24
C LYS A 47 -5.88 8.21 -5.08
N ASN A 48 -7.06 8.25 -5.69
CA ASN A 48 -7.56 7.20 -6.57
C ASN A 48 -6.71 7.07 -7.84
N MET A 49 -6.37 8.18 -8.51
CA MET A 49 -5.45 8.15 -9.65
C MET A 49 -4.13 7.50 -9.26
N ARG A 50 -3.54 7.91 -8.13
CA ARG A 50 -2.28 7.33 -7.66
C ARG A 50 -2.42 5.82 -7.39
N ALA A 51 -3.49 5.39 -6.74
CA ALA A 51 -3.75 3.96 -6.49
C ALA A 51 -3.80 3.19 -7.82
N TRP A 52 -4.56 3.70 -8.78
CA TRP A 52 -4.68 3.08 -10.11
C TRP A 52 -3.33 2.99 -10.86
N PHE A 53 -2.51 4.05 -10.81
CA PHE A 53 -1.16 4.01 -11.39
C PHE A 53 -0.25 2.98 -10.69
N ILE A 54 -0.34 2.87 -9.35
CA ILE A 54 0.42 1.88 -8.59
C ILE A 54 -0.04 0.47 -8.94
N ASP A 55 -1.34 0.24 -9.08
CA ASP A 55 -1.89 -1.08 -9.42
C ASP A 55 -1.47 -1.52 -10.82
N LEU A 56 -1.52 -0.62 -11.80
CA LEU A 56 -1.06 -0.89 -13.17
C LEU A 56 0.44 -1.22 -13.21
N THR A 57 1.26 -0.42 -12.52
CA THR A 57 2.71 -0.65 -12.44
C THR A 57 3.02 -1.92 -11.65
N GLY A 58 2.24 -2.22 -10.62
CA GLY A 58 2.39 -3.40 -9.78
C GLY A 58 2.14 -4.70 -10.56
N GLN A 59 1.15 -4.70 -11.46
CA GLN A 59 0.85 -5.87 -12.29
C GLN A 59 1.99 -6.23 -13.24
N GLU A 60 2.62 -5.23 -13.87
CA GLU A 60 3.76 -5.45 -14.76
C GLU A 60 5.01 -5.92 -14.00
N ILE A 61 5.25 -5.36 -12.81
CA ILE A 61 6.36 -5.76 -11.93
C ILE A 61 6.15 -7.19 -11.43
N ASP A 62 4.95 -7.58 -11.02
CA ASP A 62 4.67 -8.92 -10.49
C ASP A 62 4.93 -10.02 -11.52
N LEU A 63 4.59 -9.78 -12.79
CA LEU A 63 4.89 -10.71 -13.89
C LEU A 63 6.39 -10.89 -14.13
N GLN A 64 7.15 -9.79 -14.19
CA GLN A 64 8.61 -9.86 -14.41
C GLN A 64 9.34 -10.49 -13.23
N VAL A 65 9.00 -10.06 -12.01
CA VAL A 65 9.59 -10.62 -10.78
C VAL A 65 9.22 -12.09 -10.62
N GLY A 66 7.99 -12.47 -11.00
CA GLY A 66 7.54 -13.87 -11.02
C GLY A 66 8.37 -14.74 -11.96
N GLU A 67 8.64 -14.28 -13.19
CA GLU A 67 9.48 -15.01 -14.14
C GLU A 67 10.94 -15.11 -13.67
N ASP A 68 11.49 -14.03 -13.13
CA ASP A 68 12.86 -14.01 -12.61
C ASP A 68 13.03 -14.95 -11.41
N ILE A 69 12.09 -14.96 -10.46
CA ILE A 69 12.11 -15.89 -9.34
C ILE A 69 11.93 -17.33 -9.83
N TYR A 70 11.02 -17.57 -10.77
CA TYR A 70 10.78 -18.89 -11.33
C TYR A 70 12.04 -19.44 -12.03
N ARG A 71 12.69 -18.63 -12.86
CA ARG A 71 13.99 -18.98 -13.46
C ARG A 71 15.05 -19.19 -12.40
N ARG A 72 15.14 -18.33 -11.38
CA ARG A 72 16.12 -18.48 -10.31
C ARG A 72 15.93 -19.77 -9.52
N VAL A 73 14.69 -20.25 -9.36
CA VAL A 73 14.36 -21.53 -8.72
C VAL A 73 14.69 -22.71 -9.64
N LEU A 74 14.45 -22.60 -10.94
CA LEU A 74 14.80 -23.65 -11.91
C LEU A 74 16.30 -23.75 -12.19
N GLU A 75 17.00 -22.62 -12.23
CA GLU A 75 18.45 -22.51 -12.39
C GLU A 75 19.19 -22.70 -11.06
N ALA A 76 18.47 -22.67 -9.93
CA ALA A 76 19.06 -23.03 -8.65
C ALA A 76 19.60 -24.45 -8.80
N PRO A 77 20.92 -24.65 -8.66
CA PRO A 77 21.51 -25.95 -8.86
C PRO A 77 20.85 -26.91 -7.88
N LEU A 78 20.36 -28.02 -8.43
CA LEU A 78 19.89 -29.18 -7.66
C LEU A 78 20.91 -29.60 -6.59
N ASP A 79 22.18 -29.19 -6.67
CA ASP A 79 23.20 -29.41 -5.63
C ASP A 79 22.91 -28.74 -4.27
N LYS A 80 22.03 -27.72 -4.20
CA LYS A 80 21.58 -27.13 -2.93
C LYS A 80 20.13 -27.45 -2.55
N VAL A 81 19.34 -28.00 -3.48
CA VAL A 81 17.96 -28.46 -3.23
C VAL A 81 17.90 -29.97 -3.03
N ALA A 82 18.79 -30.72 -3.67
CA ALA A 82 19.08 -32.12 -3.41
C ALA A 82 20.18 -32.19 -2.34
N GLY A 83 19.81 -31.91 -1.10
CA GLY A 83 20.36 -32.73 -0.03
C GLY A 83 19.97 -34.16 -0.35
N SER A 84 20.86 -34.88 -1.05
CA SER A 84 20.87 -36.29 -1.42
C SER A 84 19.53 -37.02 -1.29
N VAL A 85 19.06 -37.66 -2.36
CA VAL A 85 17.94 -38.62 -2.29
C VAL A 85 18.13 -39.68 -1.17
N GLY A 86 19.38 -39.92 -0.72
CA GLY A 86 19.70 -40.73 0.48
C GLY A 86 19.43 -40.06 1.85
N GLY A 87 19.47 -38.73 1.96
CA GLY A 87 19.14 -37.98 3.17
C GLY A 87 17.64 -37.99 3.48
N LEU A 88 16.79 -37.80 2.47
CA LEU A 88 15.33 -37.98 2.60
C LEU A 88 14.95 -39.44 2.90
N ALA A 89 15.65 -40.41 2.30
CA ALA A 89 15.46 -41.83 2.62
C ALA A 89 15.85 -42.18 4.07
N SER A 90 16.90 -41.53 4.62
CA SER A 90 17.31 -41.70 6.02
C SER A 90 16.31 -41.09 7.00
N ILE A 91 15.71 -39.95 6.67
CA ILE A 91 14.67 -39.32 7.50
C ILE A 91 13.40 -40.19 7.52
N ILE A 92 12.98 -40.72 6.37
CA ILE A 92 11.81 -41.61 6.29
C ILE A 92 12.03 -42.91 7.05
N LYS A 93 13.24 -43.52 6.98
CA LYS A 93 13.58 -44.70 7.79
C LYS A 93 13.59 -44.41 9.30
N GLY A 94 13.96 -43.20 9.71
CA GLY A 94 13.96 -42.80 11.12
C GLY A 94 12.56 -42.77 11.76
N PHE A 95 11.51 -42.53 10.97
CA PHE A 95 10.12 -42.54 11.44
C PHE A 95 9.54 -43.95 11.59
N ASP A 96 10.07 -44.94 10.88
CA ASP A 96 9.63 -46.34 10.99
C ASP A 96 10.30 -47.07 12.18
N GLN A 97 11.39 -46.50 12.71
CA GLN A 97 12.14 -47.02 13.85
C GLN A 97 11.57 -46.59 15.22
N VAL A 98 10.64 -45.63 15.23
CA VAL A 98 9.91 -45.19 16.43
C VAL A 98 8.45 -45.66 16.29
N ARG A 99 8.25 -46.97 16.39
CA ARG A 99 6.96 -47.59 16.69
C ARG A 99 7.04 -48.26 18.04
#